data_AF-A0AAD6G776-F1
#
_entry.id   AF-A0AAD6G776-F1
#
_cell.length_a   1.000
_cell.length_b   1.000
_cell.length_c   1.000
_cell.angle_alpha   90.00
_cell.angle_beta   90.00
_cell.angle_gamma   90.00
#
_symmetry.space_group_name_H-M   'P 1'
#
loop_
_entity.id
_entity.type
_entity.pdbx_description
1 polymer ?
#
loop_
_entity_poly.entity_id
_entity_poly.type
_entity_poly.pdbx_seq_one_letter_code
_entity_poly.pdbx_strand_id
1 'polypeptide(L)'
;MLILGHPQFPVQDDEGFGDGIPPIPEWLSCSSTMEDDTIPELSWVFDDKIVRTALVRLRHIFKRVEGEPFPGTKLHDIVLFVTHRLLLSVPDGNGSSPLPVTECIRYALVLYMFIIQGPTYYSHAVILNSIVTKYIANMERLESIPHVFDALDVWLLTIGSVASAGTPNHAFFAARIRNVCVHLDITDFHDMLEYIRSICWIGGSHGEDLLCPHWNTTFADHSQLDLANLAVDLSPIRFGIQALQNDSPMKLTFTKEMSVSVRRMELEGPH
;
A
#
# COMPACT_ATOMS: atom_id res chain seq x y z
N MET A 1 -13.31 14.60 -5.99
CA MET A 1 -12.31 14.23 -4.95
C MET A 1 -11.18 15.23 -4.78
N LEU A 2 -10.58 15.78 -5.84
CA LEU A 2 -9.34 16.56 -5.76
C LEU A 2 -9.36 17.78 -4.82
N ILE A 3 -10.53 18.40 -4.58
CA ILE A 3 -10.66 19.60 -3.76
C ILE A 3 -11.12 19.27 -2.33
N LEU A 4 -12.13 18.40 -2.17
CA LEU A 4 -12.76 18.13 -0.87
C LEU A 4 -12.25 16.87 -0.17
N GLY A 5 -11.39 16.08 -0.82
CA GLY A 5 -10.86 14.84 -0.28
C GLY A 5 -11.85 13.68 -0.17
N HIS A 6 -13.09 13.88 -0.63
CA HIS A 6 -14.15 12.85 -0.69
C HIS A 6 -14.86 12.86 -2.05
N PRO A 7 -15.58 11.77 -2.41
CA PRO A 7 -16.45 11.73 -3.59
C PRO A 7 -17.44 12.89 -3.60
N GLN A 8 -17.58 13.56 -4.74
CA GLN A 8 -18.49 14.71 -4.91
C GLN A 8 -19.71 14.38 -5.77
N PHE A 9 -19.60 13.30 -6.54
CA PHE A 9 -20.64 12.82 -7.43
C PHE A 9 -21.04 11.41 -7.01
N PRO A 10 -22.33 11.06 -7.11
CA PRO A 10 -22.76 9.68 -6.98
C PRO A 10 -22.16 8.81 -8.09
N VAL A 11 -22.34 7.50 -7.95
CA VAL A 11 -22.03 6.51 -8.98
C VAL A 11 -23.30 5.80 -9.40
N GLN A 12 -23.36 5.38 -10.66
CA GLN A 12 -24.41 4.48 -11.12
C GLN A 12 -24.24 3.08 -10.51
N ASP A 13 -25.32 2.31 -10.50
CA ASP A 13 -25.31 0.94 -10.00
C ASP A 13 -24.65 -0.06 -10.98
N ASP A 14 -24.69 -1.34 -10.62
CA ASP A 14 -24.09 -2.42 -11.41
C ASP A 14 -24.76 -2.71 -12.75
N GLU A 15 -25.92 -2.10 -12.99
CA GLU A 15 -26.73 -2.22 -14.21
C GLU A 15 -26.64 -0.92 -15.04
N GLY A 16 -25.94 0.11 -14.53
CA GLY A 16 -25.81 1.41 -15.18
C GLY A 16 -26.99 2.35 -14.94
N PHE A 17 -27.82 2.08 -13.92
CA PHE A 17 -28.92 2.97 -13.54
C PHE A 17 -28.49 3.97 -12.47
N GLY A 18 -29.16 5.13 -12.48
CA GLY A 18 -28.93 6.23 -11.56
C GLY A 18 -28.15 7.40 -12.17
N ASP A 19 -27.88 8.39 -11.33
CA ASP A 19 -27.12 9.60 -11.70
C ASP A 19 -25.65 9.45 -11.29
N GLY A 20 -24.76 10.19 -11.97
CA GLY A 20 -23.35 10.31 -11.60
C GLY A 20 -22.41 9.53 -12.52
N ILE A 21 -21.32 9.01 -11.96
CA ILE A 21 -20.24 8.38 -12.73
C ILE A 21 -20.72 7.01 -13.23
N PRO A 22 -20.73 6.76 -14.56
CA PRO A 22 -21.15 5.47 -15.10
C PRO A 22 -20.07 4.39 -14.91
N PRO A 23 -20.45 3.11 -14.76
CA PRO A 23 -19.50 2.01 -14.84
C PRO A 23 -18.90 1.91 -16.25
N ILE A 24 -17.66 1.45 -16.33
CA ILE A 24 -17.03 1.17 -17.63
C ILE A 24 -17.61 -0.13 -18.26
N PRO A 25 -17.53 -0.29 -19.60
CA PRO A 25 -18.05 -1.49 -20.26
C PRO A 25 -17.50 -2.81 -19.70
N GLU A 26 -16.22 -2.84 -19.32
CA GLU A 26 -15.56 -4.00 -18.72
C GLU A 26 -16.20 -4.38 -17.37
N TRP A 27 -16.65 -3.39 -16.60
CA TRP A 27 -17.36 -3.58 -15.34
C TRP A 27 -18.73 -4.20 -15.55
N LEU A 28 -19.47 -3.74 -16.55
CA LEU A 28 -20.78 -4.26 -16.93
C LEU A 28 -20.70 -5.66 -17.57
N SER A 29 -19.58 -5.96 -18.22
CA SER A 29 -19.33 -7.27 -18.86
C SER A 29 -19.08 -8.39 -17.83
N CYS A 30 -18.82 -8.03 -16.57
CA CYS A 30 -18.72 -9.01 -15.49
C CYS A 30 -20.12 -9.48 -15.10
N SER A 31 -20.52 -10.67 -15.54
CA SER A 31 -21.84 -11.25 -15.23
C SER A 31 -22.09 -11.36 -13.72
N SER A 32 -23.33 -11.13 -13.27
CA SER A 32 -23.75 -11.37 -11.88
C SER A 32 -23.64 -12.83 -11.46
N THR A 33 -23.57 -13.77 -12.41
CA THR A 33 -23.34 -15.21 -12.21
C THR A 33 -21.87 -15.61 -12.00
N MET A 34 -20.95 -14.66 -11.86
CA MET A 34 -19.54 -14.90 -11.47
C MET A 34 -19.38 -15.39 -10.01
N GLU A 35 -20.46 -15.86 -9.37
CA GLU A 35 -20.50 -16.40 -8.01
C GLU A 35 -19.66 -17.68 -7.82
N ASP A 36 -19.16 -18.30 -8.90
CA ASP A 36 -18.37 -19.55 -8.85
C ASP A 36 -16.85 -19.32 -8.74
N ASP A 37 -16.36 -18.07 -8.89
CA ASP A 37 -14.95 -17.72 -8.63
C ASP A 37 -14.76 -17.24 -7.18
N THR A 38 -15.42 -17.93 -6.24
CA THR A 38 -15.25 -17.71 -4.80
C THR A 38 -13.80 -17.97 -4.44
N ILE A 39 -13.07 -16.90 -4.14
CA ILE A 39 -11.81 -16.99 -3.39
C ILE A 39 -12.18 -17.67 -2.06
N PRO A 40 -11.70 -18.90 -1.78
CA PRO A 40 -12.03 -19.61 -0.54
C PRO A 40 -11.77 -18.77 0.72
N GLU A 41 -10.71 -17.96 0.68
CA GLU A 41 -10.26 -17.02 1.71
C GLU A 41 -11.28 -15.88 1.93
N LEU A 42 -12.14 -15.60 0.96
CA LEU A 42 -13.19 -14.57 1.05
C LEU A 42 -14.56 -15.12 1.47
N SER A 43 -14.74 -16.44 1.50
CA SER A 43 -16.06 -17.07 1.71
C SER A 43 -16.68 -16.80 3.09
N TRP A 44 -15.85 -16.51 4.10
CA TRP A 44 -16.26 -16.29 5.50
C TRP A 44 -16.27 -14.81 5.92
N VAL A 45 -15.99 -13.89 4.98
CA VAL A 45 -15.51 -12.53 5.31
C VAL A 45 -16.49 -11.40 4.92
N PHE A 46 -17.45 -11.59 4.00
CA PHE A 46 -18.23 -10.47 3.42
C PHE A 46 -19.74 -10.56 3.56
N ASP A 47 -20.29 -9.74 4.47
CA ASP A 47 -21.69 -9.30 4.39
C ASP A 47 -21.88 -8.05 3.50
N ASP A 48 -20.79 -7.32 3.19
CA ASP A 48 -20.83 -6.11 2.35
C ASP A 48 -20.75 -6.46 0.87
N LYS A 49 -21.90 -6.34 0.19
CA LYS A 49 -22.02 -6.60 -1.25
C LYS A 49 -21.21 -5.63 -2.11
N ILE A 50 -21.01 -4.38 -1.69
CA ILE A 50 -20.34 -3.37 -2.50
C ILE A 50 -18.84 -3.68 -2.56
N VAL A 51 -18.22 -3.94 -1.41
CA VAL A 51 -16.80 -4.30 -1.33
C VAL A 51 -16.55 -5.62 -2.05
N ARG A 52 -17.40 -6.63 -1.83
CA ARG A 52 -17.30 -7.93 -2.49
C ARG A 52 -17.39 -7.82 -4.01
N THR A 53 -18.42 -7.13 -4.52
CA THR A 53 -18.60 -6.95 -5.97
C THR A 53 -17.43 -6.22 -6.58
N ALA A 54 -16.90 -5.19 -5.90
CA ALA A 54 -15.75 -4.45 -6.39
C ALA A 54 -14.50 -5.32 -6.51
N LEU A 55 -14.17 -6.10 -5.47
CA LEU A 55 -13.03 -7.00 -5.49
C LEU A 55 -13.15 -8.06 -6.60
N VAL A 56 -14.30 -8.73 -6.69
CA VAL A 56 -14.54 -9.79 -7.70
C VAL A 56 -14.45 -9.24 -9.12
N ARG A 57 -15.11 -8.11 -9.41
CA ARG A 57 -15.09 -7.51 -10.74
C ARG A 57 -13.71 -6.99 -11.11
N LEU A 58 -13.00 -6.33 -10.19
CA LEU A 58 -11.63 -5.88 -10.44
C LEU A 58 -10.69 -7.04 -10.74
N ARG A 59 -10.75 -8.11 -9.93
CA ARG A 59 -9.97 -9.32 -10.17
C ARG A 59 -10.23 -9.89 -11.55
N HIS A 60 -11.50 -9.99 -11.96
CA HIS A 60 -11.87 -10.50 -13.27
C HIS A 60 -11.35 -9.61 -14.41
N ILE A 61 -11.55 -8.28 -14.30
CA ILE A 61 -11.08 -7.30 -15.28
C ILE A 61 -9.57 -7.41 -15.44
N PHE A 62 -8.84 -7.45 -14.32
CA PHE A 62 -7.39 -7.50 -14.32
C PHE A 62 -6.81 -8.82 -14.82
N LYS A 63 -7.39 -9.97 -14.44
CA LYS A 63 -7.03 -11.27 -15.03
C LYS A 63 -7.19 -11.28 -16.55
N ARG A 64 -8.23 -10.62 -17.09
CA ARG A 64 -8.47 -10.57 -18.54
C ARG A 64 -7.45 -9.74 -19.30
N VAL A 65 -6.77 -8.82 -18.63
CA VAL A 65 -5.76 -7.95 -19.26
C VAL A 65 -4.34 -8.36 -18.85
N GLU A 66 -4.20 -9.48 -18.16
CA GLU A 66 -2.89 -10.03 -17.81
C GLU A 66 -2.13 -10.39 -19.10
N GLY A 67 -1.12 -9.56 -19.43
CA GLY A 67 -0.31 -9.70 -20.64
C GLY A 67 -0.48 -8.58 -21.67
N GLU A 68 -1.51 -7.73 -21.55
CA GLU A 68 -1.68 -6.54 -22.38
C GLU A 68 -1.74 -5.25 -21.53
N PRO A 69 -1.14 -4.13 -21.99
CA PRO A 69 -1.22 -2.88 -21.25
C PRO A 69 -2.67 -2.39 -21.14
N PHE A 70 -3.15 -2.18 -19.92
CA PHE A 70 -4.48 -1.59 -19.72
C PHE A 70 -4.48 -0.14 -20.24
N PRO A 71 -5.37 0.25 -21.17
CA PRO A 71 -5.37 1.60 -21.71
C PRO A 71 -5.54 2.64 -20.60
N GLY A 72 -4.68 3.66 -20.58
CA GLY A 72 -4.63 4.63 -19.48
C GLY A 72 -5.95 5.39 -19.24
N THR A 73 -6.74 5.63 -20.28
CA THR A 73 -8.09 6.23 -20.14
C THR A 73 -9.06 5.29 -19.44
N LYS A 74 -9.04 4.00 -19.80
CA LYS A 74 -9.84 2.98 -19.11
C LYS A 74 -9.39 2.81 -17.67
N LEU A 75 -8.08 2.86 -17.41
CA LEU A 75 -7.53 2.79 -16.05
C LEU A 75 -8.04 3.96 -15.20
N HIS A 76 -7.98 5.17 -15.76
CA HIS A 76 -8.50 6.36 -15.11
C HIS A 76 -9.99 6.21 -14.77
N ASP A 77 -10.80 5.75 -15.71
CA ASP A 77 -12.25 5.67 -15.54
C ASP A 77 -12.65 4.58 -14.52
N ILE A 78 -11.99 3.40 -14.54
CA ILE A 78 -12.23 2.36 -13.53
C ILE A 78 -11.80 2.81 -12.13
N VAL A 79 -10.64 3.48 -12.02
CA VAL A 79 -10.13 4.02 -10.76
C VAL A 79 -11.11 5.05 -10.20
N LEU A 80 -11.61 5.95 -11.05
CA LEU A 80 -12.56 6.97 -10.66
C LEU A 80 -13.87 6.34 -10.15
N PHE A 81 -14.45 5.43 -10.93
CA PHE A 81 -15.70 4.76 -10.59
C PHE A 81 -15.59 3.96 -9.28
N VAL A 82 -14.59 3.07 -9.17
CA VAL A 82 -14.42 2.20 -8.00
C VAL A 82 -14.12 3.01 -6.75
N THR A 83 -13.23 4.00 -6.83
CA THR A 83 -12.88 4.82 -5.67
C THR A 83 -14.09 5.60 -5.16
N HIS A 84 -14.89 6.18 -6.06
CA HIS A 84 -16.11 6.89 -5.65
C HIS A 84 -17.10 5.93 -5.01
N ARG A 85 -17.32 4.76 -5.62
CA ARG A 85 -18.24 3.75 -5.13
C ARG A 85 -17.89 3.22 -3.74
N LEU A 86 -16.61 2.91 -3.50
CA LEU A 86 -16.15 2.37 -2.22
C LEU A 86 -16.17 3.42 -1.11
N LEU A 87 -15.81 4.67 -1.41
CA LEU A 87 -15.80 5.76 -0.44
C LEU A 87 -17.20 6.27 -0.10
N LEU A 88 -18.15 6.23 -1.05
CA LEU A 88 -19.56 6.57 -0.80
C LEU A 88 -20.30 5.51 0.02
N SER A 89 -19.76 4.29 0.11
CA SER A 89 -20.36 3.18 0.85
C SER A 89 -19.77 2.98 2.26
N VAL A 90 -18.92 3.90 2.71
CA VAL A 90 -18.45 3.91 4.11
C VAL A 90 -19.64 4.21 5.02
N PRO A 91 -19.91 3.40 6.06
CA PRO A 91 -21.03 3.65 6.96
C PRO A 91 -20.91 4.98 7.71
N ASP A 92 -21.97 5.79 7.73
CA ASP A 92 -22.02 7.11 8.40
C ASP A 92 -22.04 7.05 9.94
N GLY A 93 -21.52 5.98 10.56
CA GLY A 93 -21.42 5.81 12.01
C GLY A 93 -22.75 5.53 12.75
N ASN A 94 -23.89 5.59 12.06
CA ASN A 94 -25.23 5.37 12.65
C ASN A 94 -25.71 3.90 12.61
N GLY A 95 -24.89 2.97 12.13
CA GLY A 95 -25.22 1.55 11.98
C GLY A 95 -24.33 0.62 12.82
N SER A 96 -24.49 -0.70 12.61
CA SER A 96 -23.52 -1.69 13.10
C SER A 96 -22.12 -1.32 12.61
N SER A 97 -21.12 -1.34 13.50
CA SER A 97 -19.73 -1.16 13.08
C SER A 97 -19.44 -2.19 11.99
N PRO A 98 -18.92 -1.78 10.82
CA PRO A 98 -18.50 -2.75 9.81
C PRO A 98 -17.41 -3.65 10.37
N LEU A 99 -17.33 -4.87 9.85
CA LEU A 99 -16.27 -5.81 10.22
C LEU A 99 -14.91 -5.20 9.84
N PRO A 100 -13.88 -5.30 10.70
CA PRO A 100 -12.56 -4.70 10.43
C PRO A 100 -11.98 -5.13 9.08
N VAL A 101 -12.11 -6.41 8.75
CA VAL A 101 -11.65 -6.98 7.48
C VAL A 101 -12.33 -6.36 6.25
N THR A 102 -13.64 -6.09 6.30
CA THR A 102 -14.37 -5.43 5.22
C THR A 102 -13.82 -4.03 4.97
N GLU A 103 -13.55 -3.27 6.04
CA GLU A 103 -12.98 -1.94 5.92
C GLU A 103 -11.51 -1.97 5.47
N CYS A 104 -10.72 -2.94 5.95
CA CYS A 104 -9.37 -3.16 5.46
C CYS A 104 -9.35 -3.34 3.95
N ILE A 105 -10.25 -4.18 3.41
CA ILE A 105 -10.34 -4.44 1.97
C ILE A 105 -10.86 -3.23 1.22
N ARG A 106 -11.86 -2.53 1.75
CA ARG A 106 -12.35 -1.28 1.17
C ARG A 106 -11.22 -0.28 0.99
N TYR A 107 -10.46 -0.01 2.05
CA TYR A 107 -9.36 0.94 1.99
C TYR A 107 -8.20 0.43 1.14
N ALA A 108 -7.84 -0.86 1.22
CA ALA A 108 -6.82 -1.45 0.38
C ALA A 108 -7.18 -1.38 -1.11
N LEU A 109 -8.43 -1.65 -1.50
CA LEU A 109 -8.88 -1.48 -2.88
C LEU A 109 -8.75 -0.03 -3.34
N VAL A 110 -9.18 0.93 -2.53
CA VAL A 110 -9.05 2.36 -2.86
C VAL A 110 -7.57 2.76 -3.01
N LEU A 111 -6.72 2.35 -2.07
CA LEU A 111 -5.28 2.60 -2.13
C LEU A 111 -4.67 1.95 -3.37
N TYR A 112 -5.05 0.71 -3.68
CA TYR A 112 -4.58 -0.01 -4.85
C TYR A 112 -4.95 0.73 -6.14
N MET A 113 -6.19 1.22 -6.25
CA MET A 113 -6.62 2.03 -7.40
C MET A 113 -5.78 3.30 -7.55
N PHE A 114 -5.41 3.97 -6.46
CA PHE A 114 -4.50 5.12 -6.50
C PHE A 114 -3.07 4.74 -6.90
N ILE A 115 -2.55 3.62 -6.38
CA ILE A 115 -1.20 3.12 -6.69
C ILE A 115 -1.09 2.82 -8.19
N ILE A 116 -2.02 2.05 -8.75
CA ILE A 116 -1.97 1.64 -10.17
C ILE A 116 -2.20 2.82 -11.13
N GLN A 117 -3.02 3.80 -10.74
CA GLN A 117 -3.22 5.02 -11.52
C GLN A 117 -1.97 5.93 -11.51
N GLY A 118 -1.17 5.83 -10.45
CA GLY A 118 -0.02 6.69 -10.21
C GLY A 118 -0.40 8.12 -9.77
N PRO A 119 0.61 8.94 -9.44
CA PRO A 119 0.42 10.30 -8.95
C PRO A 119 -0.01 11.23 -10.09
N THR A 120 -1.29 11.20 -10.42
CA THR A 120 -1.86 12.08 -11.45
C THR A 120 -2.11 13.50 -10.91
N TYR A 121 -2.26 13.68 -9.58
CA TYR A 121 -2.55 14.98 -8.96
C TYR A 121 -1.94 15.13 -7.56
N TYR A 122 -1.46 16.33 -7.20
CA TYR A 122 -0.86 16.65 -5.90
C TYR A 122 -1.81 16.42 -4.71
N SER A 123 -3.12 16.61 -4.90
CA SER A 123 -4.12 16.36 -3.84
C SER A 123 -4.32 14.87 -3.51
N HIS A 124 -3.79 13.95 -4.33
CA HIS A 124 -3.82 12.53 -4.02
C HIS A 124 -3.02 12.21 -2.75
N ALA A 125 -1.93 12.92 -2.44
CA ALA A 125 -1.11 12.63 -1.26
C ALA A 125 -1.87 12.85 0.06
N VAL A 126 -2.68 13.92 0.15
CA VAL A 126 -3.48 14.21 1.36
C VAL A 126 -4.59 13.18 1.53
N ILE A 127 -5.26 12.82 0.42
CA ILE A 127 -6.31 11.80 0.40
C ILE A 127 -5.73 10.44 0.79
N LEU A 128 -4.62 10.04 0.17
CA LEU A 128 -3.88 8.80 0.47
C LEU A 128 -3.52 8.74 1.95
N ASN A 129 -2.92 9.78 2.53
CA ASN A 129 -2.56 9.79 3.95
C ASN A 129 -3.78 9.66 4.88
N SER A 130 -4.89 10.32 4.55
CA SER A 130 -6.13 10.18 5.32
C SER A 130 -6.67 8.75 5.25
N ILE A 131 -6.66 8.13 4.07
CA ILE A 131 -7.10 6.76 3.86
C ILE A 131 -6.17 5.77 4.56
N VAL A 132 -4.85 5.93 4.45
CA VAL A 132 -3.85 5.10 5.15
C VAL A 132 -4.06 5.15 6.67
N THR A 133 -4.37 6.32 7.22
CA THR A 133 -4.65 6.44 8.67
C THR A 133 -5.88 5.64 9.08
N LYS A 134 -6.99 5.73 8.32
CA LYS A 134 -8.18 4.91 8.55
C LYS A 134 -7.91 3.43 8.35
N TYR A 135 -7.06 3.10 7.38
CA TYR A 135 -6.67 1.75 7.05
C TYR A 135 -5.90 1.10 8.20
N ILE A 136 -4.89 1.79 8.74
CA ILE A 136 -4.11 1.34 9.90
C ILE A 136 -5.02 1.07 11.10
N ALA A 137 -5.94 1.98 11.42
CA ALA A 137 -6.87 1.79 12.54
C ALA A 137 -7.76 0.54 12.39
N ASN A 138 -8.13 0.17 11.16
CA ASN A 138 -8.89 -1.06 10.91
C ASN A 138 -8.00 -2.30 10.91
N MET A 139 -6.74 -2.20 10.45
CA MET A 139 -5.76 -3.28 10.55
C MET A 139 -5.45 -3.64 12.01
N GLU A 140 -5.27 -2.65 12.88
CA GLU A 140 -5.06 -2.90 14.33
C GLU A 140 -6.27 -3.62 14.96
N ARG A 141 -7.49 -3.28 14.53
CA ARG A 141 -8.69 -3.99 14.96
C ARG A 141 -8.76 -5.41 14.39
N LEU A 142 -8.33 -5.60 13.15
CA LEU A 142 -8.29 -6.93 12.53
C LEU A 142 -7.29 -7.84 13.26
N GLU A 143 -6.13 -7.32 13.65
CA GLU A 143 -5.11 -8.07 14.42
C GLU A 143 -5.57 -8.47 15.82
N SER A 144 -6.53 -7.72 16.39
CA SER A 144 -7.14 -8.12 17.67
C SER A 144 -7.98 -9.40 17.56
N ILE A 145 -8.32 -9.81 16.34
CA ILE A 145 -9.09 -11.02 16.04
C ILE A 145 -8.12 -12.13 15.63
N PRO A 146 -8.05 -13.25 16.38
CA PRO A 146 -7.22 -14.38 16.01
C PRO A 146 -7.61 -14.92 14.63
N HIS A 147 -6.67 -14.90 13.69
CA HIS A 147 -6.78 -15.52 12.38
C HIS A 147 -5.42 -16.09 11.96
N VAL A 148 -5.45 -17.02 11.00
CA VAL A 148 -4.24 -17.55 10.37
C VAL A 148 -3.91 -16.65 9.19
N PHE A 149 -2.63 -16.35 9.00
CA PHE A 149 -2.23 -15.52 7.86
C PHE A 149 -2.49 -16.26 6.55
N ASP A 150 -3.06 -15.56 5.57
CA ASP A 150 -3.34 -16.10 4.24
C ASP A 150 -3.00 -15.10 3.12
N ALA A 151 -3.44 -15.40 1.90
CA ALA A 151 -3.21 -14.55 0.73
C ALA A 151 -3.81 -13.15 0.85
N LEU A 152 -4.93 -13.01 1.57
CA LEU A 152 -5.54 -11.72 1.81
C LEU A 152 -4.65 -10.86 2.71
N ASP A 153 -4.04 -11.42 3.75
CA ASP A 153 -3.13 -10.68 4.63
C ASP A 153 -1.89 -10.19 3.89
N VAL A 154 -1.30 -11.04 3.05
CA VAL A 154 -0.17 -10.66 2.19
C VAL A 154 -0.56 -9.50 1.27
N TRP A 155 -1.73 -9.58 0.65
CA TRP A 155 -2.24 -8.54 -0.23
C TRP A 155 -2.48 -7.22 0.53
N LEU A 156 -3.23 -7.27 1.63
CA LEU A 156 -3.53 -6.11 2.49
C LEU A 156 -2.25 -5.41 2.95
N LEU A 157 -1.30 -6.16 3.49
CA LEU A 157 -0.05 -5.60 4.00
C LEU A 157 0.82 -5.01 2.90
N THR A 158 0.87 -5.67 1.73
CA THR A 158 1.63 -5.14 0.59
C THR A 158 1.07 -3.81 0.10
N ILE A 159 -0.25 -3.71 -0.07
CA ILE A 159 -0.89 -2.45 -0.48
C ILE A 159 -0.62 -1.34 0.53
N GLY A 160 -0.72 -1.65 1.84
CA GLY A 160 -0.41 -0.69 2.89
C GLY A 160 1.04 -0.21 2.87
N SER A 161 1.98 -1.14 2.68
CA SER A 161 3.41 -0.84 2.59
C SER A 161 3.73 0.11 1.43
N VAL A 162 3.20 -0.18 0.23
CA VAL A 162 3.40 0.67 -0.95
C VAL A 162 2.70 2.03 -0.80
N ALA A 163 1.46 2.06 -0.31
CA ALA A 163 0.73 3.31 -0.11
C ALA A 163 1.37 4.24 0.92
N SER A 164 2.15 3.69 1.86
CA SER A 164 2.81 4.43 2.92
C SER A 164 4.31 4.66 2.67
N ALA A 165 4.84 4.24 1.52
CA ALA A 165 6.25 4.41 1.18
C ALA A 165 6.69 5.88 1.30
N GLY A 166 7.84 6.10 1.95
CA GLY A 166 8.35 7.45 2.23
C GLY A 166 7.63 8.20 3.36
N THR A 167 6.71 7.55 4.09
CA THR A 167 6.04 8.12 5.28
C THR A 167 6.41 7.36 6.55
N PRO A 168 6.22 7.93 7.75
CA PRO A 168 6.44 7.21 9.02
C PRO A 168 5.57 5.95 9.17
N ASN A 169 4.43 5.90 8.48
CA ASN A 169 3.51 4.77 8.51
C ASN A 169 4.06 3.53 7.80
N HIS A 170 5.11 3.65 6.98
CA HIS A 170 5.72 2.51 6.30
C HIS A 170 6.24 1.45 7.27
N ALA A 171 6.83 1.88 8.39
CA ALA A 171 7.37 0.98 9.41
C ALA A 171 6.29 0.07 10.03
N PHE A 172 5.05 0.55 10.13
CA PHE A 172 3.91 -0.24 10.63
C PHE A 172 3.66 -1.48 9.76
N PHE A 173 3.65 -1.31 8.43
CA PHE A 173 3.42 -2.40 7.48
C PHE A 173 4.65 -3.27 7.31
N ALA A 174 5.85 -2.68 7.23
CA ALA A 174 7.10 -3.42 7.09
C ALA A 174 7.30 -4.43 8.24
N ALA A 175 6.96 -4.07 9.48
CA ALA A 175 7.05 -4.99 10.61
C ALA A 175 6.13 -6.20 10.49
N ARG A 176 4.92 -6.00 9.97
CA ARG A 176 3.90 -7.05 9.82
C ARG A 176 4.18 -7.96 8.64
N ILE A 177 4.62 -7.38 7.52
CA ILE A 177 5.06 -8.13 6.34
C ILE A 177 6.11 -9.17 6.74
N ARG A 178 7.08 -8.79 7.58
CA ARG A 178 8.10 -9.74 8.06
C ARG A 178 7.49 -10.93 8.81
N ASN A 179 6.56 -10.68 9.73
CA ASN A 179 5.90 -11.75 10.47
C ASN A 179 5.13 -12.70 9.55
N VAL A 180 4.43 -12.15 8.56
CA VAL A 180 3.69 -12.95 7.57
C VAL A 180 4.63 -13.75 6.67
N CYS A 181 5.75 -13.17 6.23
CA CYS A 181 6.72 -13.89 5.41
C CYS A 181 7.30 -15.10 6.14
N VAL A 182 7.70 -14.93 7.41
CA VAL A 182 8.21 -16.04 8.23
C VAL A 182 7.15 -17.11 8.45
N HIS A 183 5.88 -16.72 8.62
CA HIS A 183 4.79 -17.67 8.84
C HIS A 183 4.44 -18.48 7.59
N LEU A 184 4.45 -17.83 6.42
CA LEU A 184 4.07 -18.41 5.14
C LEU A 184 5.25 -18.94 4.31
N ASP A 185 6.46 -18.89 4.88
CA ASP A 185 7.71 -19.27 4.20
C ASP A 185 7.92 -18.54 2.86
N ILE A 186 7.56 -17.26 2.82
CA ILE A 186 7.74 -16.39 1.64
C ILE A 186 9.18 -15.89 1.65
N THR A 187 9.97 -16.37 0.68
CA THR A 187 11.42 -16.08 0.64
C THR A 187 11.78 -14.99 -0.35
N ASP A 188 10.95 -14.79 -1.37
CA ASP A 188 11.21 -13.81 -2.40
C ASP A 188 9.93 -13.13 -2.94
N PHE A 189 10.13 -12.22 -3.88
CA PHE A 189 9.05 -11.48 -4.53
C PHE A 189 8.15 -12.39 -5.39
N HIS A 190 8.68 -13.47 -5.95
CA HIS A 190 7.91 -14.38 -6.80
C HIS A 190 6.90 -15.16 -5.97
N ASP A 191 7.31 -15.73 -4.84
CA ASP A 191 6.44 -16.40 -3.87
C ASP A 191 5.28 -15.47 -3.47
N MET A 192 5.63 -14.25 -3.08
CA MET A 192 4.69 -13.22 -2.68
C MET A 192 3.71 -12.84 -3.80
N LEU A 193 4.20 -12.76 -5.04
CA LEU A 193 3.39 -12.40 -6.19
C LEU A 193 2.31 -13.45 -6.47
N GLU A 194 2.54 -14.73 -6.17
CA GLU A 194 1.50 -15.77 -6.25
C GLU A 194 0.32 -15.47 -5.29
N TYR A 195 0.63 -15.08 -4.05
CA TYR A 195 -0.39 -14.68 -3.08
C TYR A 195 -1.16 -13.43 -3.55
N ILE A 196 -0.47 -12.39 -4.03
CA ILE A 196 -1.13 -11.17 -4.53
C ILE A 196 -2.00 -11.42 -5.76
N ARG A 197 -1.50 -12.22 -6.70
CA ARG A 197 -2.23 -12.62 -7.92
C ARG A 197 -3.51 -13.38 -7.59
N SER A 198 -3.50 -14.17 -6.53
CA SER A 198 -4.69 -14.90 -6.09
C SER A 198 -5.84 -13.96 -5.67
N ILE A 199 -5.53 -12.79 -5.12
CA ILE A 199 -6.51 -11.80 -4.63
C ILE A 199 -6.90 -10.80 -5.71
N CYS A 200 -6.00 -9.88 -6.09
CA CYS A 200 -6.27 -8.82 -7.06
C CYS A 200 -4.97 -8.22 -7.60
N TRP A 201 -4.74 -8.39 -8.91
CA TRP A 201 -3.49 -8.01 -9.56
C TRP A 201 -3.71 -7.54 -11.00
N ILE A 202 -3.32 -6.30 -11.32
CA ILE A 202 -3.44 -5.69 -12.66
C ILE A 202 -2.61 -6.38 -13.75
N GLY A 203 -1.60 -7.18 -13.39
CA GLY A 203 -0.80 -7.90 -14.37
C GLY A 203 0.26 -7.05 -15.07
N GLY A 204 1.15 -7.75 -15.80
CA GLY A 204 2.16 -7.17 -16.68
C GLY A 204 3.26 -6.36 -15.97
N SER A 205 4.09 -5.68 -16.78
CA SER A 205 5.14 -4.79 -16.28
C SER A 205 4.56 -3.66 -15.41
N HIS A 206 3.34 -3.21 -15.70
CA HIS A 206 2.67 -2.15 -14.93
C HIS A 206 2.51 -2.51 -13.45
N GLY A 207 2.15 -3.75 -13.13
CA GLY A 207 2.09 -4.20 -11.75
C GLY A 207 3.48 -4.41 -11.14
N GLU A 208 4.36 -5.12 -11.83
CA GLU A 208 5.67 -5.51 -11.30
C GLU A 208 6.57 -4.30 -11.04
N ASP A 209 6.61 -3.32 -11.95
CA ASP A 209 7.38 -2.08 -11.81
C ASP A 209 6.92 -1.25 -10.59
N LEU A 210 5.65 -1.39 -10.18
CA LEU A 210 5.08 -0.71 -9.02
C LEU A 210 5.43 -1.40 -7.71
N LEU A 211 5.33 -2.73 -7.61
CA LEU A 211 5.51 -3.43 -6.34
C LEU A 211 6.95 -3.88 -6.07
N CYS A 212 7.69 -4.27 -7.10
CA CYS A 212 9.02 -4.87 -6.96
C CYS A 212 10.03 -3.96 -6.22
N PRO A 213 10.12 -2.64 -6.49
CA PRO A 213 11.07 -1.78 -5.77
C PRO A 213 10.81 -1.70 -4.26
N HIS A 214 9.54 -1.66 -3.85
CA HIS A 214 9.15 -1.58 -2.43
C HIS A 214 9.41 -2.89 -1.68
N TRP A 215 9.17 -4.01 -2.36
CA TRP A 215 9.44 -5.32 -1.79
C TRP A 215 10.93 -5.62 -1.68
N ASN A 216 11.73 -5.30 -2.70
CA ASN A 216 13.17 -5.46 -2.64
C ASN A 216 13.80 -4.65 -1.51
N THR A 217 13.28 -3.45 -1.23
CA THR A 217 13.72 -2.64 -0.09
C THR A 217 13.38 -3.34 1.24
N THR A 218 12.16 -3.89 1.35
CA THR A 218 11.71 -4.61 2.55
C THR A 218 12.52 -5.88 2.83
N PHE A 219 12.89 -6.64 1.79
CA PHE A 219 13.74 -7.83 1.90
C PHE A 219 15.24 -7.51 2.08
N ALA A 220 15.73 -6.42 1.50
CA ALA A 220 17.12 -5.98 1.72
C ALA A 220 17.34 -5.56 3.17
N ASP A 221 16.37 -4.85 3.77
CA ASP A 221 16.37 -4.52 5.19
C ASP A 221 16.31 -5.79 6.07
N HIS A 222 15.56 -6.81 5.65
CA HIS A 222 15.52 -8.12 6.32
C HIS A 222 16.88 -8.81 6.33
N SER A 223 17.57 -8.83 5.19
CA SER A 223 18.90 -9.46 5.06
C SER A 223 19.96 -8.76 5.91
N GLN A 224 19.88 -7.42 6.04
CA GLN A 224 20.78 -6.65 6.89
C GLN A 224 20.47 -6.80 8.38
N LEU A 225 19.19 -6.87 8.76
CA LEU A 225 18.77 -7.09 10.15
C LEU A 225 19.06 -8.53 10.62
N ASP A 226 18.91 -9.54 9.77
CA ASP A 226 19.32 -10.91 10.11
C ASP A 226 20.84 -11.01 10.30
N LEU A 227 21.63 -10.36 9.44
CA LEU A 227 23.08 -10.28 9.62
C LEU A 227 23.46 -9.50 10.88
N ALA A 228 22.73 -8.45 11.24
CA ALA A 228 22.96 -7.70 12.48
C ALA A 228 22.57 -8.52 13.73
N ASN A 229 21.47 -9.26 13.68
CA ASN A 229 21.03 -10.14 14.77
C ASN A 229 21.99 -11.33 14.95
N LEU A 230 22.47 -11.93 13.86
CA LEU A 230 23.54 -12.94 13.88
C LEU A 230 24.89 -12.37 14.36
N ALA A 231 25.20 -11.11 14.06
CA ALA A 231 26.41 -10.44 14.53
C ALA A 231 26.35 -10.06 16.02
N VAL A 232 25.16 -9.77 16.55
CA VAL A 232 24.94 -9.53 17.98
C VAL A 232 25.10 -10.83 18.77
N ASP A 233 24.62 -11.96 18.23
CA ASP A 233 24.75 -13.30 18.85
C ASP A 233 26.16 -13.90 18.76
N LEU A 234 27.00 -13.40 17.85
CA LEU A 234 28.39 -13.82 17.67
C LEU A 234 29.43 -12.89 18.32
N SER A 235 29.01 -12.04 19.26
CA SER A 235 29.98 -11.27 20.05
C SER A 235 30.85 -12.23 20.90
N PRO A 236 32.18 -12.26 20.70
CA PRO A 236 33.03 -13.23 21.39
C PRO A 236 33.10 -12.86 22.87
N ILE A 237 32.76 -13.84 23.72
CA ILE A 237 33.10 -13.91 25.14
C ILE A 237 34.59 -13.58 25.28
N ARG A 238 34.92 -12.32 25.57
CA ARG A 238 36.29 -11.92 25.92
C ARG A 238 36.49 -12.15 27.40
N PHE A 239 37.13 -13.28 27.68
CA PHE A 239 37.87 -13.52 28.91
C PHE A 239 38.71 -12.30 29.29
N GLY A 240 38.60 -11.91 30.56
CA GLY A 240 39.32 -10.78 31.12
C GLY A 240 40.83 -10.98 31.11
N ILE A 241 41.55 -9.94 30.73
CA ILE A 241 42.93 -9.70 31.14
C ILE A 241 43.03 -8.21 31.51
N GLN A 242 43.25 -7.94 32.79
CA GLN A 242 43.73 -6.66 33.28
C GLN A 242 45.18 -6.45 32.83
N ALA A 243 45.49 -5.27 32.30
CA ALA A 243 46.80 -4.64 32.46
C ALA A 243 46.76 -3.12 32.14
N LEU A 244 46.87 -2.32 33.21
CA LEU A 244 47.72 -1.13 33.39
C LEU A 244 47.57 0.11 32.46
N GLN A 245 47.00 1.16 33.06
CA GLN A 245 47.52 2.54 33.18
C GLN A 245 48.60 3.04 32.20
N ASN A 246 48.32 4.14 31.48
CA ASN A 246 48.93 5.45 31.78
C ASN A 246 48.42 6.62 30.89
N ASP A 247 48.03 7.69 31.59
CA ASP A 247 48.18 9.13 31.37
C ASP A 247 48.20 9.82 29.98
N SER A 248 47.16 10.67 29.83
CA SER A 248 47.17 12.10 29.51
C SER A 248 47.26 12.65 28.05
N PRO A 249 46.69 13.85 27.81
CA PRO A 249 46.14 14.27 26.51
C PRO A 249 46.97 15.34 25.81
N MET A 250 46.96 15.37 24.47
CA MET A 250 47.55 16.46 23.69
C MET A 250 46.49 17.23 22.90
N LYS A 251 46.34 18.50 23.27
CA LYS A 251 45.61 19.56 22.56
C LYS A 251 46.19 19.78 21.16
N LEU A 252 45.34 20.06 20.18
CA LEU A 252 45.68 20.98 19.09
C LEU A 252 44.50 21.91 18.81
N THR A 253 44.81 23.20 18.77
CA THR A 253 43.91 24.33 18.55
C THR A 253 44.22 25.01 17.22
N PHE A 254 43.15 25.47 16.55
CA PHE A 254 43.02 26.66 15.67
C PHE A 254 43.77 26.78 14.33
N THR A 255 43.00 27.05 13.26
CA THR A 255 42.89 28.31 12.44
C THR A 255 41.85 28.08 11.31
N LYS A 256 40.72 28.80 11.12
CA LYS A 256 40.46 30.17 10.56
C LYS A 256 41.32 30.46 9.30
N GLU A 257 40.89 30.83 8.10
CA GLU A 257 39.75 31.52 7.44
C GLU A 257 39.61 30.92 6.01
N MET A 258 38.62 31.17 5.14
CA MET A 258 38.37 32.43 4.44
C MET A 258 37.23 32.25 3.41
N SER A 259 36.34 33.26 3.35
CA SER A 259 35.15 33.40 2.50
C SER A 259 35.43 33.68 1.02
N VAL A 260 34.55 33.24 0.10
CA VAL A 260 34.19 33.83 -1.22
C VAL A 260 32.88 33.13 -1.65
N SER A 261 31.82 33.69 -2.24
CA SER A 261 31.29 35.03 -2.52
C SER A 261 29.86 34.79 -3.06
N VAL A 262 28.85 35.45 -2.49
CA VAL A 262 27.47 35.43 -3.00
C VAL A 262 27.29 36.67 -3.86
N ARG A 263 27.16 36.49 -5.19
CA ARG A 263 26.68 37.57 -6.08
C ARG A 263 25.17 37.56 -6.14
N ARG A 264 24.59 38.53 -5.44
CA ARG A 264 23.23 39.06 -5.60
C ARG A 264 23.21 39.90 -6.87
N MET A 265 22.29 39.64 -7.79
CA MET A 265 21.99 40.52 -8.91
C MET A 265 20.54 40.98 -8.75
N GLU A 266 20.37 42.23 -8.33
CA GLU A 266 19.10 42.93 -8.28
C GLU A 266 18.88 43.66 -9.62
N LEU A 267 17.65 43.51 -10.14
CA LEU A 267 16.75 44.52 -10.74
C LEU A 267 17.30 45.57 -11.71
N GLU A 268 16.69 45.64 -12.90
CA GLU A 268 16.01 46.84 -13.43
C GLU A 268 15.16 46.48 -14.68
N GLY A 269 13.89 46.93 -14.73
CA GLY A 269 13.01 46.90 -15.94
C GLY A 269 13.27 48.12 -16.84
N PRO A 270 12.28 48.70 -17.56
CA PRO A 270 10.97 48.22 -18.06
C PRO A 270 10.81 48.38 -19.59
N HIS A 271 9.78 47.77 -20.18
CA HIS A 271 8.99 48.30 -21.31
C HIS A 271 7.73 47.47 -21.55
#